data_AF-A0A182MMU9-F1
#
_entry.id   AF-A0A182MMU9-F1
#
_cell.length_a   1.000
_cell.length_b   1.000
_cell.length_c   1.000
_cell.angle_alpha   90.00
_cell.angle_beta   90.00
_cell.angle_gamma   90.00
#
_symmetry.space_group_name_H-M   'P 1'
#
loop_
_entity.id
_entity.type
_entity.pdbx_description
1 polymer ?
#
loop_
_entity_poly.entity_id
_entity_poly.type
_entity_poly.pdbx_seq_one_letter_code
_entity_poly.pdbx_strand_id
1 'polypeptide(L)'
;MAVFQMGSHTHAIPMTLYRDNRAKVVNELQRAHNFGPDSKPIVLLQGGDNISHYDTDVDYVFRQESYFTYLFGVTEPGCYGTVEIKTGRSTLYVPRLPEEYAVWMGPLLGLEDFKQKYEVDAVHYVDEIANHLATVSPSVLLLLRISSPSFRRFAHIVSVVLQILS
;
A
#
# COMPACT_ATOMS: atom_id res chain seq x y z
N MET A 1 12.86 -10.76 -12.43
CA MET A 1 12.14 -9.48 -12.38
C MET A 1 10.70 -9.75 -12.74
N ALA A 2 9.77 -9.39 -11.86
CA ALA A 2 8.33 -9.56 -12.07
C ALA A 2 7.81 -8.54 -13.10
N VAL A 3 6.78 -8.94 -13.83
CA VAL A 3 6.19 -8.17 -14.93
C VAL A 3 4.67 -8.28 -14.84
N PHE A 4 3.97 -7.17 -15.04
CA PHE A 4 2.54 -7.17 -15.33
C PHE A 4 2.32 -7.25 -16.84
N GLN A 5 1.58 -8.26 -17.29
CA GLN A 5 1.26 -8.46 -18.70
C GLN A 5 -0.08 -9.22 -18.82
N MET A 6 -0.94 -8.80 -19.74
CA MET A 6 -2.27 -9.38 -19.98
C MET A 6 -2.30 -10.20 -21.28
N GLY A 7 -1.33 -11.10 -21.44
CA GLY A 7 -1.20 -11.96 -22.62
C GLY A 7 0.01 -11.62 -23.51
N SER A 8 0.42 -12.57 -24.34
CA SER A 8 1.69 -12.56 -25.08
C SER A 8 1.92 -11.35 -25.97
N HIS A 9 0.85 -10.74 -26.49
CA HIS A 9 0.91 -9.59 -27.40
C HIS A 9 0.70 -8.23 -26.70
N THR A 10 0.51 -8.22 -25.39
CA THR A 10 0.35 -6.97 -24.61
C THR A 10 1.69 -6.45 -24.10
N HIS A 11 1.77 -5.15 -23.82
CA HIS A 11 2.99 -4.55 -23.32
C HIS A 11 3.32 -5.05 -21.91
N ALA A 12 4.53 -5.59 -21.77
CA ALA A 12 5.09 -6.04 -20.50
C ALA A 12 5.55 -4.84 -19.66
N ILE A 13 4.88 -4.60 -18.52
CA ILE A 13 5.27 -3.54 -17.58
C ILE A 13 6.16 -4.16 -16.50
N PRO A 14 7.46 -3.83 -16.44
CA PRO A 14 8.34 -4.37 -15.40
C PRO A 14 8.01 -3.75 -14.04
N MET A 15 7.94 -4.58 -12.99
CA MET A 15 7.63 -4.10 -11.63
C MET A 15 8.72 -3.18 -11.06
N THR A 16 9.90 -3.21 -11.66
CA THR A 16 10.99 -2.27 -11.37
C THR A 16 10.58 -0.82 -11.59
N LEU A 17 9.64 -0.54 -12.50
CA LEU A 17 9.10 0.80 -12.72
C LEU A 17 8.57 1.41 -11.41
N TYR A 18 7.84 0.63 -10.62
CA TYR A 18 7.25 1.09 -9.37
C TYR A 18 8.31 1.24 -8.28
N ARG A 19 9.32 0.36 -8.23
CA ARG A 19 10.48 0.51 -7.35
C ARG A 19 11.24 1.82 -7.65
N ASP A 20 11.48 2.10 -8.92
CA ASP A 20 12.17 3.31 -9.35
C ASP A 20 11.35 4.57 -9.01
N ASN A 21 10.02 4.50 -9.12
CA ASN A 21 9.14 5.58 -8.68
C ASN A 21 9.22 5.84 -7.17
N ARG A 22 9.24 4.78 -6.34
CA ARG A 22 9.47 4.92 -4.89
C ARG A 22 10.80 5.61 -4.60
N ALA A 23 11.87 5.21 -5.29
CA ALA A 23 13.19 5.82 -5.15
C ALA A 23 13.18 7.31 -5.51
N LYS A 24 12.51 7.70 -6.61
CA LYS A 24 12.33 9.11 -6.99
C LYS A 24 11.60 9.90 -5.90
N VAL A 25 10.48 9.40 -5.41
CA VAL A 25 9.69 10.08 -4.37
C VAL A 25 10.48 10.23 -3.08
N VAL A 26 11.21 9.19 -2.66
CA VAL A 26 12.09 9.25 -1.49
C VAL A 26 13.16 10.33 -1.67
N ASN A 27 13.85 10.35 -2.81
CA ASN A 27 14.90 11.34 -3.08
C ASN A 27 14.35 12.77 -3.07
N GLU A 28 13.18 13.01 -3.68
CA GLU A 28 12.57 14.34 -3.70
C GLU A 28 12.08 14.77 -2.31
N LEU A 29 11.52 13.86 -1.50
CA LEU A 29 11.13 14.17 -0.13
C LEU A 29 12.34 14.49 0.75
N GLN A 30 13.45 13.76 0.61
CA GLN A 30 14.70 14.04 1.32
C GLN A 30 15.30 15.40 0.91
N ARG A 31 15.13 15.82 -0.34
CA ARG A 31 15.58 17.13 -0.84
C ARG A 31 14.68 18.27 -0.34
N ALA A 32 13.37 18.07 -0.37
CA ALA A 32 12.39 19.10 -0.02
C ALA A 32 12.27 19.32 1.50
N HIS A 33 12.59 18.31 2.31
CA HIS A 33 12.40 18.36 3.75
C HIS A 33 13.63 17.85 4.51
N ASN A 34 14.09 18.66 5.47
CA ASN A 34 15.12 18.22 6.41
C ASN A 34 14.47 17.50 7.60
N PHE A 35 14.40 16.17 7.55
CA PHE A 35 13.82 15.39 8.63
C PHE A 35 14.72 15.26 9.88
N GLY A 36 15.99 15.68 9.84
CA GLY A 36 16.98 15.42 10.90
C GLY A 36 17.61 14.02 10.82
N PRO A 37 18.75 13.77 11.48
CA PRO A 37 19.51 12.52 11.36
C PRO A 37 18.80 11.31 11.98
N ASP A 38 18.24 11.47 13.18
CA ASP A 38 17.67 10.37 13.97
C ASP A 38 16.17 10.12 13.70
N SER A 39 15.58 10.88 12.78
CA SER A 39 14.17 10.72 12.45
C SER A 39 13.92 9.49 11.58
N LYS A 40 12.72 8.92 11.77
CA LYS A 40 12.18 7.81 11.00
C LYS A 40 10.90 8.24 10.27
N PRO A 41 10.99 9.12 9.26
CA PRO A 41 9.85 9.52 8.44
C PRO A 41 9.40 8.36 7.54
N ILE A 42 8.09 8.08 7.57
CA ILE A 42 7.46 7.03 6.77
C ILE A 42 6.28 7.63 6.00
N VAL A 43 6.22 7.37 4.70
CA VAL A 43 5.00 7.59 3.91
C VAL A 43 4.04 6.43 4.15
N LEU A 44 2.78 6.72 4.45
CA LEU A 44 1.69 5.73 4.48
C LEU A 44 0.62 6.14 3.48
N LEU A 45 0.33 5.23 2.54
CA LEU A 45 -0.74 5.36 1.57
C LEU A 45 -1.79 4.27 1.76
N GLN A 46 -3.05 4.66 1.61
CA GLN A 46 -4.17 3.75 1.48
C GLN A 46 -4.48 3.57 -0.02
N GLY A 47 -4.59 2.32 -0.45
CA GLY A 47 -5.10 1.99 -1.78
C GLY A 47 -6.63 2.15 -1.87
N GLY A 48 -7.14 1.99 -3.08
CA GLY A 48 -8.58 1.91 -3.34
C GLY A 48 -9.21 0.69 -2.66
N ASP A 49 -10.50 0.81 -2.39
CA ASP A 49 -11.34 -0.28 -1.91
C ASP A 49 -12.47 -0.53 -2.91
N ASN A 50 -13.12 -1.69 -2.83
CA ASN A 50 -14.29 -1.96 -3.65
C ASN A 50 -15.43 -1.00 -3.30
N ILE A 51 -16.23 -0.67 -4.31
CA ILE A 51 -17.41 0.18 -4.17
C ILE A 51 -18.58 -0.58 -4.76
N SER A 52 -19.60 -0.79 -3.94
CA SER A 52 -20.82 -1.47 -4.36
C SER A 52 -21.74 -0.52 -5.14
N HIS A 53 -22.51 -1.09 -6.06
CA HIS A 53 -23.57 -0.39 -6.78
C HIS A 53 -24.73 -0.14 -5.81
N TYR A 54 -24.77 1.08 -5.23
CA TYR A 54 -25.78 1.45 -4.23
C TYR A 54 -25.80 0.44 -3.07
N ASP A 55 -26.98 -0.03 -2.67
CA ASP A 55 -27.20 -1.00 -1.60
C ASP A 55 -27.27 -2.45 -2.11
N THR A 56 -26.69 -2.74 -3.28
CA THR A 56 -26.64 -4.10 -3.87
C THR A 56 -25.32 -4.79 -3.55
N ASP A 57 -25.29 -6.11 -3.77
CA ASP A 57 -24.11 -6.97 -3.63
C ASP A 57 -23.20 -6.98 -4.87
N VAL A 58 -23.42 -6.08 -5.83
CA VAL A 58 -22.64 -5.99 -7.06
C VAL A 58 -21.63 -4.85 -6.95
N ASP A 59 -20.34 -5.14 -7.12
CA ASP A 59 -19.30 -4.10 -7.11
C ASP A 59 -19.04 -3.50 -8.50
N TYR A 60 -18.67 -2.21 -8.53
CA TYR A 60 -18.04 -1.62 -9.70
C TYR A 60 -16.70 -2.32 -10.00
N VAL A 61 -16.32 -2.39 -11.27
CA VAL A 61 -15.00 -2.90 -11.65
C VAL A 61 -13.93 -2.07 -10.94
N PHE A 62 -13.16 -2.74 -10.08
CA PHE A 62 -12.15 -2.09 -9.27
C PHE A 62 -11.09 -1.43 -10.13
N ARG A 63 -10.79 -0.17 -9.82
CA ARG A 63 -9.64 0.56 -10.35
C ARG A 63 -8.89 1.19 -9.20
N GLN A 64 -7.60 0.91 -9.15
CA GLN A 64 -6.72 1.37 -8.09
C GLN A 64 -6.61 2.91 -8.04
N GLU A 65 -6.37 3.43 -6.85
CA GLU A 65 -6.03 4.84 -6.62
C GLU A 65 -4.70 5.20 -7.31
N SER A 66 -4.63 6.36 -7.97
CA SER A 66 -3.53 6.72 -8.86
C SER A 66 -2.18 6.85 -8.16
N TYR A 67 -2.12 7.48 -6.97
CA TYR A 67 -0.86 7.62 -6.23
C TYR A 67 -0.38 6.26 -5.67
N PHE A 68 -1.30 5.43 -5.20
CA PHE A 68 -1.00 4.06 -4.80
C PHE A 68 -0.48 3.23 -5.97
N THR A 69 -1.14 3.30 -7.12
CA THR A 69 -0.70 2.66 -8.37
C THR A 69 0.69 3.12 -8.75
N TYR A 70 0.97 4.43 -8.67
CA TYR A 70 2.25 5.01 -9.06
C TYR A 70 3.43 4.45 -8.24
N LEU A 71 3.22 4.18 -6.94
CA LEU A 71 4.27 3.66 -6.05
C LEU A 71 4.34 2.12 -5.99
N PHE A 72 3.23 1.43 -6.14
CA PHE A 72 3.17 -0.02 -5.87
C PHE A 72 2.72 -0.88 -7.04
N GLY A 73 1.99 -0.33 -8.01
CA GLY A 73 1.46 -1.11 -9.14
C GLY A 73 0.45 -2.20 -8.75
N VAL A 74 -0.07 -2.15 -7.52
CA VAL A 74 -0.97 -3.16 -6.94
C VAL A 74 -2.34 -3.10 -7.56
N THR A 75 -2.88 -4.28 -7.87
CA THR A 75 -4.17 -4.41 -8.58
C THR A 75 -5.31 -4.82 -7.66
N GLU A 76 -5.01 -5.29 -6.45
CA GLU A 76 -5.97 -5.74 -5.47
C GLU A 76 -6.53 -4.56 -4.64
N PRO A 77 -7.83 -4.62 -4.28
CA PRO A 77 -8.45 -3.64 -3.40
C PRO A 77 -8.01 -3.83 -1.94
N GLY A 78 -8.29 -2.81 -1.12
CA GLY A 78 -8.14 -2.88 0.34
C GLY A 78 -6.69 -2.93 0.84
N CYS A 79 -5.71 -2.67 -0.03
CA CYS A 79 -4.30 -2.69 0.33
C CYS A 79 -3.83 -1.35 0.91
N TYR A 80 -2.77 -1.40 1.71
CA TYR A 80 -2.02 -0.23 2.18
C TYR A 80 -0.54 -0.40 1.85
N GLY A 81 0.22 0.68 1.89
CA GLY A 81 1.63 0.65 1.56
C GLY A 81 2.40 1.68 2.35
N THR A 82 3.55 1.28 2.88
CA THR A 82 4.48 2.19 3.53
C THR A 82 5.82 2.24 2.81
N VAL A 83 6.42 3.43 2.78
CA VAL A 83 7.79 3.64 2.28
C VAL A 83 8.58 4.41 3.34
N GLU A 84 9.61 3.78 3.88
CA GLU A 84 10.57 4.44 4.77
C GLU A 84 11.43 5.42 3.96
N ILE A 85 11.43 6.68 4.35
CA ILE A 85 12.14 7.71 3.57
C ILE A 85 13.65 7.60 3.73
N LYS A 86 14.17 7.13 4.87
CA LYS A 86 15.63 7.04 5.09
C LYS A 86 16.26 5.85 4.36
N THR A 87 15.57 4.71 4.34
CA THR A 87 16.11 3.44 3.81
C THR A 87 15.58 3.14 2.41
N GLY A 88 14.46 3.76 1.99
CA GLY A 88 13.73 3.40 0.78
C GLY A 88 12.93 2.10 0.90
N ARG A 89 12.96 1.46 2.08
CA ARG A 89 12.30 0.17 2.32
C ARG A 89 10.78 0.31 2.16
N SER A 90 10.22 -0.55 1.31
CA SER A 90 8.82 -0.58 0.93
C SER A 90 8.12 -1.80 1.53
N THR A 91 6.97 -1.57 2.17
CA THR A 91 6.15 -2.62 2.77
C THR A 91 4.73 -2.52 2.23
N LEU A 92 4.20 -3.63 1.74
CA LEU A 92 2.81 -3.75 1.30
C LEU A 92 1.97 -4.41 2.40
N TYR A 93 0.75 -3.96 2.59
CA TYR A 93 -0.20 -4.60 3.50
C TYR A 93 -1.42 -5.05 2.71
N VAL A 94 -1.70 -6.35 2.76
CA VAL A 94 -2.78 -6.98 1.98
C VAL A 94 -3.91 -7.46 2.91
N PRO A 95 -5.18 -7.47 2.46
CA PRO A 95 -6.27 -8.00 3.26
C PRO A 95 -6.04 -9.47 3.65
N ARG A 96 -6.32 -9.83 4.90
CA ARG A 96 -6.40 -11.23 5.32
C ARG A 96 -7.76 -11.77 4.92
N LEU A 97 -7.78 -12.59 3.87
CA LEU A 97 -9.02 -13.17 3.34
C LEU A 97 -9.33 -14.51 4.04
N PRO A 98 -10.62 -14.81 4.33
CA PRO A 98 -11.01 -16.09 4.90
C PRO A 98 -10.87 -17.22 3.87
N GLU A 99 -10.69 -18.46 4.33
CA GLU A 99 -10.46 -19.62 3.46
C GLU A 99 -11.59 -19.86 2.45
N GLU A 100 -12.84 -19.64 2.88
CA GLU A 100 -14.03 -19.73 2.02
C GLU A 100 -13.99 -18.80 0.80
N TYR A 101 -13.23 -17.71 0.85
CA TYR A 101 -13.06 -16.79 -0.27
C TYR A 101 -12.42 -17.49 -1.48
N ALA A 102 -11.59 -18.51 -1.24
CA ALA A 102 -10.93 -19.28 -2.29
C ALA A 102 -11.94 -20.01 -3.21
N VAL A 103 -13.10 -20.38 -2.65
CA VAL A 103 -14.18 -21.07 -3.38
C VAL A 103 -14.81 -20.16 -4.44
N TRP A 104 -14.94 -18.87 -4.14
CA TRP A 104 -15.64 -17.90 -5.00
C TRP A 104 -14.70 -17.12 -5.91
N MET A 105 -13.52 -16.77 -5.41
CA MET A 105 -12.64 -15.78 -6.04
C MET A 105 -11.34 -16.39 -6.57
N GLY A 106 -11.15 -17.69 -6.38
CA GLY A 106 -9.98 -18.44 -6.81
C GLY A 106 -8.85 -18.49 -5.76
N PRO A 107 -7.69 -19.04 -6.13
CA PRO A 107 -6.61 -19.31 -5.18
C PRO A 107 -6.15 -18.06 -4.43
N LEU A 108 -6.05 -18.17 -3.11
CA LEU A 108 -5.52 -17.10 -2.26
C LEU A 108 -3.99 -17.06 -2.36
N LEU A 109 -3.45 -15.90 -2.71
CA LEU A 109 -2.02 -15.66 -2.71
C LEU A 109 -1.48 -15.52 -1.28
N GLY A 110 -0.31 -16.10 -1.02
CA GLY A 110 0.42 -15.90 0.23
C GLY A 110 1.19 -14.58 0.24
N LEU A 111 1.69 -14.18 1.41
CA LEU A 111 2.47 -12.95 1.58
C LEU A 111 3.74 -12.94 0.70
N GLU A 112 4.43 -14.07 0.57
CA GLU A 112 5.61 -14.19 -0.28
C GLU A 112 5.27 -14.11 -1.78
N ASP A 113 4.08 -14.57 -2.20
CA ASP A 113 3.63 -14.42 -3.58
C ASP A 113 3.43 -12.94 -3.92
N PHE A 114 2.78 -12.19 -3.02
CA PHE A 114 2.63 -10.74 -3.16
C PHE A 114 3.98 -10.02 -3.19
N LYS A 115 4.92 -10.43 -2.32
CA LYS A 115 6.26 -9.85 -2.25
C LYS A 115 7.01 -10.00 -3.57
N GLN A 116 6.97 -11.20 -4.13
CA GLN A 116 7.59 -11.51 -5.43
C GLN A 116 6.86 -10.81 -6.57
N LYS A 117 5.52 -10.81 -6.56
CA LYS A 117 4.67 -10.19 -7.59
C LYS A 117 4.91 -8.68 -7.71
N TYR A 118 5.06 -7.98 -6.59
CA TYR A 118 5.17 -6.51 -6.56
C TYR A 118 6.59 -5.97 -6.32
N GLU A 119 7.58 -6.85 -6.16
CA GLU A 119 8.97 -6.49 -5.86
C GLU A 119 9.08 -5.44 -4.73
N VAL A 120 8.40 -5.74 -3.62
CA VAL A 120 8.47 -4.98 -2.36
C VAL A 120 9.35 -5.71 -1.35
N ASP A 121 9.83 -5.01 -0.33
CA ASP A 121 10.80 -5.56 0.63
C ASP A 121 10.14 -6.43 1.70
N ALA A 122 8.90 -6.09 2.07
CA ALA A 122 8.10 -6.85 3.03
C ALA A 122 6.61 -6.80 2.67
N VAL A 123 5.87 -7.82 3.11
CA VAL A 123 4.42 -7.87 3.01
C VAL A 123 3.85 -8.33 4.35
N HIS A 124 2.84 -7.65 4.84
CA HIS A 124 2.09 -7.98 6.06
C HIS A 124 0.60 -7.97 5.78
N TYR A 125 -0.21 -8.37 6.75
CA TYR A 125 -1.64 -8.20 6.65
C TYR A 125 -2.08 -6.80 7.11
N VAL A 126 -3.22 -6.33 6.60
CA VAL A 126 -3.78 -5.00 6.96
C VAL A 126 -4.10 -4.89 8.46
N ASP A 127 -4.55 -5.97 9.08
CA ASP A 127 -4.83 -6.05 10.52
C ASP A 127 -3.54 -5.94 11.38
N GLU A 128 -2.36 -6.11 10.79
CA GLU A 128 -1.06 -6.02 11.45
C GLU A 128 -0.40 -4.64 11.32
N ILE A 129 -0.98 -3.69 10.54
CA ILE A 129 -0.39 -2.37 10.28
C ILE A 129 -0.03 -1.64 11.57
N ALA A 130 -0.96 -1.58 12.53
CA ALA A 130 -0.76 -0.83 13.77
C ALA A 130 0.40 -1.41 14.59
N ASN A 131 0.48 -2.73 14.71
CA ASN A 131 1.54 -3.42 15.44
C ASN A 131 2.90 -3.28 14.74
N HIS A 132 2.91 -3.35 13.42
CA HIS A 132 4.13 -3.16 12.64
C HIS A 132 4.64 -1.72 12.76
N LEU A 133 3.77 -0.71 12.63
CA LEU A 133 4.14 0.69 12.83
C LEU A 133 4.60 0.98 14.27
N ALA A 134 4.00 0.36 15.27
CA ALA A 134 4.45 0.46 16.67
C ALA A 134 5.88 -0.05 16.83
N THR A 135 6.21 -1.18 16.18
CA THR A 135 7.54 -1.78 16.21
C THR A 135 8.59 -0.91 15.50
N VAL A 136 8.23 -0.34 14.35
CA VAL A 136 9.12 0.54 13.57
C VAL A 136 9.32 1.90 14.27
N SER A 137 8.33 2.32 15.06
CA SER A 137 8.30 3.57 15.83
C SER A 137 8.62 4.80 14.95
N PRO A 138 7.81 5.12 13.93
CA PRO A 138 8.07 6.26 13.05
C PRO A 138 8.01 7.57 13.84
N SER A 139 8.96 8.47 13.60
CA SER A 139 8.95 9.80 14.21
C SER A 139 7.92 10.73 13.53
N VAL A 140 7.67 10.49 12.24
CA VAL A 140 6.72 11.26 11.42
C VAL A 140 6.04 10.32 10.44
N LEU A 141 4.71 10.37 10.39
CA LEU A 141 3.92 9.66 9.39
C LEU A 141 3.40 10.66 8.35
N LEU A 142 3.88 10.53 7.12
CA LEU A 142 3.49 11.36 5.98
C LEU A 142 2.30 10.71 5.28
N LEU A 143 1.16 11.41 5.32
CA LEU A 143 -0.08 10.94 4.73
C LEU A 143 -0.42 11.75 3.50
N LEU A 144 -1.00 11.08 2.51
CA LEU A 144 -1.60 11.77 1.38
C LEU A 144 -3.01 12.24 1.77
N ARG A 145 -3.20 13.56 1.82
CA ARG A 145 -4.53 14.14 2.05
C ARG A 145 -5.30 14.17 0.72
N ILE A 146 -6.23 13.25 0.55
CA ILE A 146 -7.18 13.27 -0.56
C ILE A 146 -8.43 14.01 -0.07
N SER A 147 -8.84 15.07 -0.76
CA SER A 147 -10.04 15.85 -0.45
C SER A 147 -11.32 15.14 -0.93
N SER A 148 -11.55 13.89 -0.53
CA SER A 148 -12.76 13.15 -0.87
C SER A 148 -13.57 12.77 0.39
N PRO A 149 -14.92 12.76 0.32
CA PRO A 149 -15.79 12.49 1.47
C PRO A 149 -15.68 11.05 2.03
N SER A 150 -15.06 10.13 1.30
CA SER A 150 -14.84 8.72 1.69
C SER A 150 -13.71 8.51 2.69
N PHE A 151 -13.00 9.58 3.10
CA PHE A 151 -11.82 9.54 3.98
C PHE A 151 -12.06 9.08 5.43
N ARG A 152 -13.27 8.61 5.78
CA ARG A 152 -13.66 8.29 7.18
C ARG A 152 -12.91 7.09 7.78
N ARG A 153 -12.43 6.13 6.99
CA ARG A 153 -11.66 4.97 7.51
C ARG A 153 -10.21 5.33 7.89
N PHE A 154 -9.63 6.36 7.27
CA PHE A 154 -8.27 6.82 7.58
C PHE A 154 -8.17 7.40 9.00
N ALA A 155 -9.25 8.04 9.49
CA ALA A 155 -9.30 8.60 10.83
C ALA A 155 -9.15 7.55 11.94
N HIS A 156 -9.62 6.32 11.72
CA HIS A 156 -9.50 5.27 12.73
C HIS A 156 -8.04 4.77 12.86
N ILE A 157 -7.34 4.54 11.74
CA ILE A 157 -5.93 4.14 11.78
C ILE A 157 -5.05 5.27 12.31
N VAL A 158 -5.30 6.51 11.89
CA VAL A 158 -4.54 7.67 12.40
C VAL A 158 -4.82 7.91 13.88
N SER A 159 -6.06 7.72 14.35
CA SER A 159 -6.39 7.78 15.77
C SER A 159 -5.71 6.67 16.57
N VAL A 160 -5.67 5.44 16.05
CA VAL A 160 -5.00 4.31 16.71
C VAL A 160 -3.48 4.51 16.73
N VAL A 161 -2.87 4.98 15.65
CA VAL A 161 -1.41 5.26 15.59
C VAL A 161 -1.05 6.45 16.49
N LEU A 162 -1.86 7.51 16.54
CA LEU A 162 -1.65 8.62 17.47
C LEU A 162 -1.78 8.18 18.94
N GLN A 163 -2.70 7.25 19.26
CA GLN A 163 -2.84 6.68 20.61
C GLN A 163 -1.68 5.75 21.00
N ILE A 164 -1.00 5.12 20.04
CA ILE A 164 0.17 4.25 20.30
C ILE A 164 1.46 5.07 20.45
N LEU A 165 1.51 6.26 19.84
CA LEU A 165 2.68 7.16 19.90
C LEU A 165 2.61 8.19 21.04
N SER A 166 1.53 8.21 21.82
CA SER A 166 1.30 9.09 23.00
C SER A 166 1.36 8.31 24.30
#